data_AF-A0A252DKN9-F1
#
_entry.id   AF-A0A252DKN9-F1
#
_cell.length_a   1.000
_cell.length_b   1.000
_cell.length_c   1.000
_cell.angle_alpha   90.00
_cell.angle_beta   90.00
_cell.angle_gamma   90.00
#
_symmetry.space_group_name_H-M   'P 1'
#
loop_
_entity.id
_entity.type
_entity.pdbx_description
1 polymer ?
#
loop_
_entity_poly.entity_id
_entity_poly.type
_entity_poly.pdbx_seq_one_letter_code
_entity_poly.pdbx_strand_id
1 'polypeptide(L)'
;MSIYNEHSDWQAESSDSFVPVYYQGSLTGFFKQDYVDEIIRFLNEQEVLNKALRLACTDLIKKTGGDANQVKNLMKKYIKISERPKYGTRAIALLLNERQKELDLNIQEFTKFCDTFKVSPPELDNIYAGEAIDDSLLAPLSRILGLSKEQLLEVRDGVEE
;
A
#
# COMPACT_ATOMS: atom_id res chain seq x y z
N MET A 1 -9.83 63.79 -7.34
CA MET A 1 -9.79 62.65 -8.28
C MET A 1 -8.69 61.71 -7.81
N SER A 2 -9.03 60.74 -6.96
CA SER A 2 -8.14 59.64 -6.57
C SER A 2 -8.80 58.39 -7.14
N ILE A 3 -8.22 57.89 -8.23
CA ILE A 3 -8.71 56.69 -8.90
C ILE A 3 -8.07 55.53 -8.16
N TYR A 4 -8.93 54.72 -7.55
CA TYR A 4 -8.69 53.41 -6.96
C TYR A 4 -7.46 52.70 -7.51
N ASN A 5 -6.50 52.43 -6.65
CA ASN A 5 -5.51 51.38 -6.88
C ASN A 5 -5.80 50.25 -5.89
N GLU A 6 -7.01 49.71 -5.97
CA GLU A 6 -7.30 48.40 -5.39
C GLU A 6 -6.66 47.37 -6.34
N HIS A 7 -5.60 46.74 -5.86
CA HIS A 7 -4.94 45.64 -6.55
C HIS A 7 -5.99 44.58 -6.88
N SER A 8 -6.21 44.34 -8.17
CA SER A 8 -7.20 43.36 -8.60
C SER A 8 -6.65 41.97 -8.35
N ASP A 9 -7.46 41.05 -7.81
CA ASP A 9 -7.08 39.67 -7.45
C ASP A 9 -6.53 38.81 -8.61
N TRP A 10 -6.55 39.32 -9.84
CA TRP A 10 -5.96 38.67 -11.02
C TRP A 10 -4.55 39.19 -11.37
N GLN A 11 -4.06 40.24 -10.72
CA GLN A 11 -2.68 40.68 -10.83
C GLN A 11 -1.81 39.78 -9.95
N ALA A 12 -1.10 38.83 -10.57
CA ALA A 12 0.01 38.18 -9.90
C ALA A 12 1.03 39.26 -9.51
N GLU A 13 1.23 39.47 -8.21
CA GLU A 13 2.26 40.36 -7.71
C GLU A 13 3.60 39.96 -8.34
N SER A 14 4.27 40.90 -9.00
CA SER A 14 5.55 40.69 -9.68
C SER A 14 6.71 40.30 -8.74
N SER A 15 6.43 40.13 -7.45
CA SER A 15 7.36 39.71 -6.40
C SER A 15 7.29 38.22 -6.07
N ASP A 16 6.24 37.50 -6.50
CA ASP A 16 6.16 36.06 -6.26
C ASP A 16 7.19 35.33 -7.14
N SER A 17 8.30 34.91 -6.52
CA SER A 17 9.37 34.15 -7.18
C SER A 17 8.91 32.70 -7.36
N PHE A 18 8.46 32.37 -8.57
CA PHE A 18 8.14 30.99 -8.94
C PHE A 18 9.37 30.27 -9.47
N VAL A 19 9.61 29.06 -8.97
CA VAL A 19 10.75 28.22 -9.36
C VAL A 19 10.27 27.11 -10.29
N PRO A 20 10.94 26.87 -11.43
CA PRO A 20 10.64 25.73 -12.29
C PRO A 20 11.01 24.42 -11.60
N VAL A 21 10.07 23.48 -11.54
CA VAL A 21 10.29 22.12 -11.03
C VAL A 21 10.33 21.14 -12.19
N TYR A 22 11.37 20.33 -12.23
CA TYR A 22 11.58 19.30 -13.25
C TYR A 22 11.39 17.91 -12.65
N TYR A 23 10.70 17.03 -13.36
CA TYR A 23 10.57 15.62 -13.05
C TYR A 23 10.95 14.78 -14.27
N GLN A 24 11.86 13.82 -14.09
CA GLN A 24 12.37 12.96 -15.18
C GLN A 24 12.86 13.75 -16.42
N GLY A 25 13.48 14.91 -16.19
CA GLY A 25 13.99 15.79 -17.26
C GLY A 25 12.94 16.62 -17.98
N SER A 26 11.65 16.50 -17.62
CA SER A 26 10.56 17.32 -18.16
C SER A 26 10.16 18.42 -17.16
N LEU A 27 9.85 19.62 -17.67
CA LEU A 27 9.33 20.70 -16.84
C LEU A 27 7.90 20.39 -16.43
N THR A 28 7.66 20.20 -15.14
CA THR A 28 6.34 19.85 -14.59
C THR A 28 5.53 21.10 -14.27
N GLY A 29 6.19 22.21 -13.92
CA GLY A 29 5.51 23.47 -13.65
C GLY A 29 6.38 24.47 -12.91
N PHE A 30 5.78 25.62 -12.58
CA PHE A 30 6.39 26.68 -11.80
C PHE A 30 5.65 26.78 -10.46
N PHE A 31 6.38 26.68 -9.36
CA PHE A 31 5.79 26.64 -8.02
C PHE A 31 6.36 27.76 -7.14
N LYS A 32 5.56 28.25 -6.18
CA LYS A 32 6.06 29.16 -5.15
C LYS A 32 7.11 28.44 -4.32
N GLN A 33 8.17 29.17 -3.95
CA GLN A 33 9.33 28.62 -3.25
C GLN A 33 8.96 27.77 -2.02
N ASP A 34 7.95 28.19 -1.26
CA ASP A 34 7.50 27.49 -0.05
C ASP A 34 7.03 26.05 -0.29
N TYR A 35 6.52 25.74 -1.50
CA TYR A 35 6.05 24.40 -1.86
C TYR A 35 7.05 23.59 -2.67
N VAL A 36 8.10 24.23 -3.20
CA VAL A 36 9.06 23.59 -4.11
C VAL A 36 9.77 22.43 -3.41
N ASP A 37 10.23 22.62 -2.18
CA ASP A 37 10.93 21.58 -1.44
C ASP A 37 10.04 20.37 -1.12
N GLU A 38 8.77 20.61 -0.77
CA GLU A 38 7.81 19.55 -0.50
C GLU A 38 7.47 18.76 -1.77
N ILE A 39 7.26 19.46 -2.89
CA ILE A 39 6.96 18.85 -4.19
C ILE A 39 8.17 18.05 -4.69
N ILE A 40 9.39 18.61 -4.62
CA ILE A 40 10.62 17.90 -5.00
C ILE A 40 10.82 16.67 -4.14
N ARG A 41 10.58 16.76 -2.82
CA ARG A 41 10.68 15.61 -1.91
C ARG A 41 9.70 14.51 -2.32
N PHE A 42 8.43 14.85 -2.55
CA PHE A 42 7.39 13.91 -2.95
C PHE A 42 7.71 13.24 -4.30
N LEU A 43 8.12 14.03 -5.30
CA LEU A 43 8.47 13.53 -6.63
C LEU A 43 9.66 12.55 -6.60
N ASN A 44 10.60 12.74 -5.67
CA ASN A 44 11.78 11.88 -5.54
C ASN A 44 11.65 10.75 -4.51
N GLU A 45 10.54 10.71 -3.75
CA GLU A 45 10.38 9.80 -2.61
C GLU A 45 10.54 8.32 -3.03
N GLN A 46 9.93 7.93 -4.14
CA GLN A 46 10.02 6.55 -4.62
C GLN A 46 11.44 6.16 -5.05
N GLU A 47 12.23 7.09 -5.59
CA GLU A 47 13.62 6.84 -5.94
C GLU A 47 14.49 6.70 -4.69
N VAL A 48 14.25 7.56 -3.68
CA VAL A 48 14.93 7.50 -2.38
C VAL A 48 14.64 6.18 -1.67
N LEU A 49 13.37 5.75 -1.63
CA LEU A 49 12.95 4.48 -1.04
C LEU A 49 13.60 3.28 -1.75
N ASN A 50 13.62 3.28 -3.09
CA ASN A 50 14.27 2.23 -3.87
C ASN A 50 15.79 2.17 -3.62
N LYS A 51 16.46 3.33 -3.52
CA LYS A 51 17.88 3.42 -3.16
C LYS A 51 18.15 2.89 -1.76
N ALA A 52 17.32 3.27 -0.78
CA ALA A 52 17.42 2.80 0.60
C ALA A 52 17.24 1.28 0.70
N LEU A 53 16.22 0.73 0.03
CA LEU A 53 15.98 -0.71 -0.02
C LEU A 53 17.16 -1.45 -0.65
N ARG A 54 17.72 -0.92 -1.74
CA ARG A 54 18.90 -1.49 -2.40
C ARG A 54 20.11 -1.54 -1.47
N LEU A 55 20.37 -0.45 -0.73
CA LEU A 55 21.46 -0.41 0.25
C LEU A 55 21.26 -1.45 1.34
N ALA A 56 20.07 -1.52 1.94
CA ALA A 56 19.75 -2.49 2.98
C ALA A 56 19.92 -3.95 2.51
N CYS A 57 19.42 -4.27 1.31
CA CYS A 57 19.58 -5.60 0.70
C CYS A 57 21.06 -5.92 0.39
N THR A 58 21.83 -4.92 -0.04
CA THR A 58 23.26 -5.06 -0.31
C THR A 58 24.03 -5.36 0.97
N ASP A 59 23.75 -4.63 2.05
CA ASP A 59 24.40 -4.84 3.34
C ASP A 59 24.04 -6.18 3.95
N LEU A 60 22.79 -6.64 3.78
CA LEU A 60 22.37 -7.96 4.22
C LEU A 60 23.13 -9.07 3.49
N ILE A 61 23.22 -9.00 2.17
CA ILE A 61 23.94 -9.99 1.35
C ILE A 61 25.44 -9.99 1.66
N LYS A 62 26.04 -8.81 1.87
CA LYS A 62 27.45 -8.71 2.28
C LYS A 62 27.69 -9.38 3.63
N LYS A 63 26.79 -9.19 4.61
CA LYS A 63 26.90 -9.83 5.94
C LYS A 63 26.77 -11.34 5.88
N THR A 64 25.98 -11.87 4.95
CA THR A 64 25.79 -13.32 4.77
C THR A 64 26.80 -13.96 3.80
N GLY A 65 27.73 -13.19 3.24
CA GLY A 65 28.73 -13.68 2.29
C GLY A 65 28.16 -14.06 0.91
N GLY A 66 26.98 -13.54 0.56
CA GLY A 66 26.29 -13.84 -0.69
C GLY A 66 26.75 -12.97 -1.87
N ASP A 67 26.22 -13.27 -3.06
CA ASP A 67 26.53 -12.56 -4.31
C ASP A 67 25.71 -11.27 -4.46
N ALA A 68 26.39 -10.16 -4.75
CA ALA A 68 25.78 -8.85 -5.02
C ALA A 68 24.79 -8.86 -6.21
N ASN A 69 24.90 -9.81 -7.14
CA ASN A 69 23.93 -9.96 -8.23
C ASN A 69 22.53 -10.38 -7.72
N GLN A 70 22.45 -10.95 -6.51
CA GLN A 70 21.20 -11.38 -5.90
C GLN A 70 20.40 -10.22 -5.31
N VAL A 71 20.99 -9.02 -5.14
CA VAL A 71 20.32 -7.85 -4.53
C VAL A 71 19.02 -7.52 -5.25
N LYS A 72 19.01 -7.50 -6.59
CA LYS A 72 17.80 -7.22 -7.37
C LYS A 72 16.69 -8.26 -7.12
N ASN A 73 17.06 -9.54 -7.01
CA ASN A 73 16.10 -10.61 -6.76
C ASN A 73 15.56 -10.53 -5.32
N LEU A 74 16.42 -10.19 -4.36
CA LEU A 74 16.04 -9.99 -2.96
C LEU A 74 15.08 -8.81 -2.81
N MET A 75 15.36 -7.69 -3.48
CA MET A 75 14.48 -6.52 -3.52
C MET A 75 13.11 -6.89 -4.10
N LYS A 76 13.08 -7.57 -5.26
CA LYS A 76 11.82 -8.05 -5.87
C LYS A 76 11.02 -8.94 -4.92
N LYS A 77 11.71 -9.85 -4.22
CA LYS A 77 11.06 -10.72 -3.23
C LYS A 77 10.44 -9.92 -2.08
N TYR A 78 11.17 -8.95 -1.51
CA TYR A 78 10.64 -8.13 -0.43
C TYR A 78 9.49 -7.23 -0.87
N ILE A 79 9.60 -6.61 -2.05
CA ILE A 79 8.53 -5.81 -2.64
C ILE A 79 7.27 -6.68 -2.80
N LYS A 80 7.40 -7.88 -3.38
CA LYS A 80 6.27 -8.80 -3.56
C LYS A 80 5.64 -9.25 -2.23
N ILE A 81 6.43 -9.38 -1.16
CA ILE A 81 5.90 -9.72 0.16
C ILE A 81 5.20 -8.51 0.80
N SER A 82 5.67 -7.29 0.53
CA SER A 82 5.08 -6.06 1.05
C SER A 82 3.86 -5.57 0.25
N GLU A 83 3.71 -6.04 -0.99
CA GLU A 83 2.55 -5.72 -1.81
C GLU A 83 1.30 -6.30 -1.16
N ARG A 84 0.23 -5.50 -1.15
CA ARG A 84 -1.08 -5.94 -0.68
C ARG A 84 -1.54 -7.10 -1.58
N PRO A 85 -1.67 -8.33 -1.07
CA PRO A 85 -2.12 -9.46 -1.88
C PRO A 85 -3.50 -9.14 -2.45
N LYS A 86 -3.61 -9.13 -3.78
CA LYS A 86 -4.89 -8.85 -4.45
C LYS A 86 -5.77 -10.10 -4.55
N TYR A 87 -5.13 -11.26 -4.70
CA TYR A 87 -5.80 -12.53 -4.87
C TYR A 87 -5.23 -13.65 -3.98
N GLY A 88 -5.94 -14.78 -3.89
CA GLY A 88 -5.55 -15.95 -3.13
C GLY A 88 -5.92 -15.89 -1.64
N THR A 89 -5.60 -16.96 -0.91
CA THR A 89 -5.86 -17.06 0.54
C THR A 89 -5.30 -15.87 1.33
N ARG A 90 -4.12 -15.36 0.93
CA ARG A 90 -3.49 -14.21 1.60
C ARG A 90 -4.29 -12.92 1.45
N ALA A 91 -5.01 -12.73 0.34
CA ALA A 91 -5.91 -11.60 0.17
C ALA A 91 -7.10 -11.72 1.12
N ILE A 92 -7.66 -12.92 1.28
CA ILE A 92 -8.76 -13.17 2.22
C ILE A 92 -8.30 -12.99 3.67
N ALA A 93 -7.11 -13.46 4.03
CA ALA A 93 -6.51 -13.22 5.34
C ALA A 93 -6.31 -11.72 5.62
N LEU A 94 -5.97 -10.94 4.60
CA LEU A 94 -5.88 -9.49 4.71
C LEU A 94 -7.25 -8.86 4.93
N LEU A 95 -8.27 -9.27 4.18
CA LEU A 95 -9.65 -8.80 4.37
C LEU A 95 -10.18 -9.12 5.78
N LEU A 96 -9.84 -10.28 6.34
CA LEU A 96 -10.18 -10.64 7.71
C LEU A 96 -9.50 -9.72 8.73
N ASN A 97 -8.22 -9.40 8.53
CA ASN A 97 -7.50 -8.45 9.38
C ASN A 97 -8.08 -7.03 9.30
N GLU A 98 -8.52 -6.60 8.12
CA GLU A 98 -9.20 -5.30 7.96
C GLU A 98 -10.54 -5.31 8.66
N ARG A 99 -11.30 -6.39 8.50
CA ARG A 99 -12.58 -6.56 9.17
C ARG A 99 -12.44 -6.56 10.69
N GLN A 100 -11.40 -7.20 11.22
CA GLN A 100 -11.08 -7.15 12.64
C GLN A 100 -10.85 -5.71 13.12
N LYS A 101 -10.09 -4.91 12.37
CA LYS A 101 -9.84 -3.49 12.71
C LYS A 101 -11.09 -2.65 12.62
N GLU A 102 -11.93 -2.86 11.61
CA GLU A 102 -13.21 -2.15 11.47
C GLU A 102 -14.17 -2.43 12.63
N LEU A 103 -14.14 -3.66 13.16
CA LEU A 103 -14.95 -4.06 14.31
C LEU A 103 -14.32 -3.67 15.65
N ASP A 104 -13.09 -3.13 15.64
CA ASP A 104 -12.31 -2.77 16.83
C ASP A 104 -12.18 -3.92 17.84
N LEU A 105 -11.95 -5.14 17.33
CA LEU A 105 -11.84 -6.35 18.13
C LEU A 105 -10.37 -6.76 18.32
N ASN A 106 -10.04 -7.22 19.53
CA ASN A 106 -8.76 -7.89 19.75
C ASN A 106 -8.76 -9.29 19.08
N ILE A 107 -7.58 -9.91 18.97
CA ILE A 107 -7.42 -11.19 18.27
C ILE A 107 -8.33 -12.28 18.87
N GLN A 108 -8.41 -12.38 20.20
CA GLN A 108 -9.20 -13.42 20.87
C GLN A 108 -10.71 -13.21 20.68
N GLU A 109 -11.16 -11.96 20.68
CA GLU A 109 -12.55 -11.59 20.41
C GLU A 109 -12.92 -11.87 18.96
N PHE A 110 -12.03 -11.53 18.03
CA PHE A 110 -12.25 -11.78 16.61
C PHE A 110 -12.29 -13.27 16.29
N THR A 111 -11.41 -14.09 16.88
CA THR A 111 -11.46 -15.55 16.73
C THR A 111 -12.80 -16.11 17.21
N LYS A 112 -13.31 -15.65 18.36
CA LYS A 112 -14.64 -16.06 18.86
C LYS A 112 -15.76 -15.58 17.95
N PHE A 113 -15.67 -14.36 17.42
CA PHE A 113 -16.62 -13.83 16.47
C PHE A 113 -16.68 -14.72 15.22
N CYS A 114 -15.55 -15.06 14.60
CA CYS A 114 -15.48 -15.97 13.46
C CYS A 114 -16.09 -17.36 13.78
N ASP A 115 -15.85 -17.87 14.98
CA ASP A 115 -16.41 -19.15 15.44
C ASP A 115 -17.95 -19.14 15.48
N THR A 116 -18.57 -18.00 15.83
CA THR A 116 -20.06 -17.85 15.76
C THR A 116 -20.61 -17.98 14.35
N PHE A 117 -19.80 -17.68 13.33
CA PHE A 117 -20.15 -17.82 11.92
C PHE A 117 -19.75 -19.18 11.32
N LYS A 118 -19.30 -20.14 12.16
CA LYS A 118 -18.82 -21.46 11.76
C LYS A 118 -17.47 -21.44 11.02
N VAL A 119 -16.60 -20.50 11.38
CA VAL A 119 -15.17 -20.55 11.01
C VAL A 119 -14.39 -20.83 12.29
N SER A 120 -13.98 -22.07 12.47
CA SER A 120 -13.31 -22.51 13.69
C SER A 120 -11.91 -21.89 13.82
N PRO A 121 -11.35 -21.79 15.04
CA PRO A 121 -9.99 -21.30 15.26
C PRO A 121 -8.91 -21.97 14.37
N PRO A 122 -8.86 -23.31 14.21
CA PRO A 122 -7.85 -23.93 13.35
C PRO A 122 -8.04 -23.59 11.87
N GLU A 123 -9.29 -23.46 11.39
CA GLU A 123 -9.54 -23.03 10.00
C GLU A 123 -9.07 -21.58 9.79
N LEU A 124 -9.27 -20.72 10.79
CA LEU A 124 -8.79 -19.34 10.76
C LEU A 124 -7.26 -19.28 10.75
N ASP A 125 -6.58 -20.10 11.57
CA ASP A 125 -5.12 -20.20 11.58
C ASP A 125 -4.57 -20.70 10.23
N ASN A 126 -5.22 -21.68 9.62
CA ASN A 126 -4.86 -22.18 8.29
C ASN A 126 -4.98 -21.10 7.20
N ILE A 127 -6.04 -20.27 7.27
CA ILE A 127 -6.21 -19.12 6.37
C ILE A 127 -5.05 -18.12 6.56
N TYR A 128 -4.67 -17.79 7.79
CA TYR A 128 -3.54 -16.89 8.05
C TYR A 128 -2.18 -17.48 7.64
N ALA A 129 -2.02 -18.80 7.68
CA ALA A 129 -0.86 -19.50 7.16
C ALA A 129 -0.79 -19.49 5.61
N GLY A 130 -1.90 -19.15 4.94
CA GLY A 130 -2.00 -19.11 3.49
C GLY A 130 -2.34 -20.46 2.87
N GLU A 131 -2.96 -21.38 3.62
CA GLU A 131 -3.43 -22.67 3.11
C GLU A 131 -4.64 -22.52 2.19
N ALA A 132 -4.96 -23.56 1.41
CA ALA A 132 -6.11 -23.52 0.51
C ALA A 132 -7.43 -23.42 1.29
N ILE A 133 -8.32 -22.53 0.86
CA ILE A 133 -9.64 -22.34 1.47
C ILE A 133 -10.64 -23.28 0.81
N ASP A 134 -11.23 -24.16 1.61
CA ASP A 134 -12.30 -25.04 1.17
C ASP A 134 -13.57 -24.26 0.79
N ASP A 135 -14.29 -24.72 -0.24
CA ASP A 135 -15.52 -24.08 -0.73
C ASP A 135 -16.62 -23.96 0.34
N SER A 136 -16.61 -24.85 1.34
CA SER A 136 -17.53 -24.81 2.47
C SER A 136 -17.34 -23.56 3.34
N LEU A 137 -16.12 -23.02 3.41
CA LEU A 137 -15.77 -21.83 4.19
C LEU A 137 -16.14 -20.52 3.48
N LEU A 138 -16.39 -20.54 2.17
CA LEU A 138 -16.75 -19.33 1.41
C LEU A 138 -18.04 -18.67 1.91
N ALA A 139 -19.06 -19.46 2.27
CA ALA A 139 -20.33 -18.91 2.74
C ALA A 139 -20.23 -18.29 4.16
N PRO A 140 -19.59 -18.93 5.15
CA PRO A 140 -19.21 -18.30 6.41
C PRO A 140 -18.39 -17.01 6.23
N LEU A 141 -17.32 -17.06 5.44
CA LEU A 141 -16.41 -15.93 5.23
C LEU A 141 -17.09 -14.75 4.54
N SER A 142 -17.96 -15.00 3.56
CA SER A 142 -18.80 -13.99 2.92
C SER A 142 -19.62 -13.19 3.93
N ARG A 143 -20.20 -13.86 4.95
CA ARG A 143 -20.99 -13.19 6.00
C ARG A 143 -20.13 -12.34 6.94
N ILE A 144 -18.95 -12.84 7.31
CA ILE A 144 -18.00 -12.14 8.17
C ILE A 144 -17.50 -10.85 7.48
N LEU A 145 -17.11 -10.99 6.21
CA LEU A 145 -16.50 -9.92 5.41
C LEU A 145 -17.53 -8.97 4.80
N GLY A 146 -18.82 -9.32 4.78
CA GLY A 146 -19.86 -8.51 4.15
C GLY A 146 -19.78 -8.47 2.62
N LEU A 147 -19.11 -9.46 2.01
CA LEU A 147 -18.94 -9.59 0.56
C LEU A 147 -19.87 -10.67 0.01
N SER A 148 -20.24 -10.60 -1.28
CA SER A 148 -20.95 -11.70 -1.92
C SER A 148 -20.06 -12.94 -2.05
N LYS A 149 -20.66 -14.12 -2.18
CA LYS A 149 -19.89 -15.36 -2.36
C LYS A 149 -19.08 -15.34 -3.65
N GLU A 150 -19.64 -14.75 -4.70
CA GLU A 150 -19.02 -14.60 -6.01
C GLU A 150 -17.80 -13.68 -5.94
N GLN A 151 -17.92 -12.53 -5.25
CA GLN A 151 -16.80 -11.61 -5.02
C GLN A 151 -15.67 -12.28 -4.23
N LEU A 152 -16.01 -13.04 -3.19
CA LEU A 152 -15.01 -13.75 -2.40
C LEU A 152 -14.31 -14.84 -3.22
N LEU A 153 -15.05 -15.50 -4.12
CA LEU A 153 -14.51 -16.51 -5.02
C LEU A 153 -13.58 -15.89 -6.06
N GLU A 154 -13.91 -14.72 -6.61
CA GLU A 154 -13.03 -13.93 -7.48
C GLU A 154 -11.74 -13.51 -6.77
N VAL A 155 -11.83 -13.09 -5.50
CA VAL A 155 -10.65 -12.75 -4.70
C VAL A 155 -9.79 -14.00 -4.44
N ARG A 156 -10.40 -15.16 -4.15
CA ARG A 156 -9.65 -16.40 -3.90
C ARG A 156 -8.96 -16.93 -5.17
N ASP A 157 -9.71 -17.01 -6.26
CA ASP A 157 -9.31 -17.71 -7.49
C ASP A 157 -8.69 -16.79 -8.54
N GLY A 158 -8.69 -15.48 -8.29
CA GLY A 158 -8.07 -14.50 -9.16
C GLY A 158 -6.57 -14.74 -9.30
N VAL A 159 -6.04 -14.37 -10.48
CA VAL A 159 -4.64 -14.53 -10.82
C VAL A 159 -4.04 -13.14 -10.95
N GLU A 160 -2.95 -12.86 -10.23
CA GLU A 160 -2.13 -11.68 -10.50
C GLU A 160 -1.41 -11.91 -11.85
N GLU A 161 -1.71 -11.10 -12.87
CA GLU A 161 -0.93 -11.01 -14.11
C GLU A 161 0.52 -10.57 -13.85
#